data_AF-A0A1Q7ZTJ7-F1
#
_entry.id   AF-A0A1Q7ZTJ7-F1
#
_cell.length_a   1.000
_cell.length_b   1.000
_cell.length_c   1.000
_cell.angle_alpha   90.00
_cell.angle_beta   90.00
_cell.angle_gamma   90.00
#
_symmetry.space_group_name_H-M   'P 1'
#
loop_
_entity.id
_entity.type
_entity.pdbx_description
1 polymer ?
#
loop_
_entity_poly.entity_id
_entity_poly.type
_entity_poly.pdbx_seq_one_letter_code
_entity_poly.pdbx_strand_id
1 'polypeptide(L)'
;MIITTDHGREALRIDPAGNVGIAMTGTTDPSTKLEVQGQTYINNLSAPGAEVNQLSFNEHGQNWGHVYGDAENRLYFGASDTITTVPSSPIMTWDLGTSNVGIGLRRPGAKLEVDGDIRATGVIVSNADCAEEFDIAKAAEIEPGTVMVIDQEGALHHSCHAYDKRVAGVISGAGGYQPGLILDRQQSQDKRVPIALVGKVYCKVDAEYAPIDVGDLLTTSPTPGHAMKADDPLKAFGSVIGKALRPLKSGREMIPILIALQ
;
A
#
# COMPACT_ATOMS: atom_id res chain seq x y z
N MET A 1 -36.93 -29.05 25.43
CA MET A 1 -37.04 -30.11 24.39
C MET A 1 -35.63 -30.57 24.04
N ILE A 2 -35.39 -31.88 23.93
CA ILE A 2 -34.08 -32.43 23.55
C ILE A 2 -34.28 -33.37 22.35
N ILE A 3 -33.47 -33.21 21.30
CA ILE A 3 -33.38 -34.09 20.14
C ILE A 3 -32.01 -34.78 20.18
N THR A 4 -31.97 -36.09 20.01
CA THR A 4 -30.73 -36.88 19.96
C THR A 4 -30.42 -37.39 18.55
N THR A 5 -29.15 -37.61 18.25
CA THR A 5 -28.69 -38.35 17.07
C THR A 5 -29.08 -39.83 17.17
N ASP A 6 -28.96 -40.55 16.06
CA ASP A 6 -29.07 -42.01 15.97
C ASP A 6 -28.10 -42.79 16.87
N HIS A 7 -26.98 -42.15 17.25
CA HIS A 7 -26.00 -42.65 18.21
C HIS A 7 -26.21 -42.17 19.65
N GLY A 8 -27.37 -41.58 19.98
CA GLY A 8 -27.74 -41.19 21.35
C GLY A 8 -27.02 -39.95 21.90
N ARG A 9 -26.35 -39.18 21.04
CA ARG A 9 -25.77 -37.88 21.43
C ARG A 9 -26.80 -36.78 21.29
N GLU A 10 -26.75 -35.76 22.14
CA GLU A 10 -27.62 -34.60 21.98
C GLU A 10 -27.29 -33.82 20.70
N ALA A 11 -28.30 -33.62 19.85
CA ALA A 11 -28.18 -32.90 18.58
C ALA A 11 -28.73 -31.47 18.70
N LEU A 12 -29.85 -31.29 19.42
CA LEU A 12 -30.51 -30.00 19.61
C LEU A 12 -31.20 -29.94 20.98
N ARG A 13 -31.10 -28.80 21.65
CA ARG A 13 -31.82 -28.50 22.89
C ARG A 13 -32.54 -27.16 22.80
N ILE A 14 -33.73 -27.11 23.38
CA ILE A 14 -34.47 -25.87 23.67
C ILE A 14 -34.75 -25.82 25.17
N ASP A 15 -34.20 -24.83 25.86
CA ASP A 15 -34.33 -24.65 27.31
C ASP A 15 -35.63 -23.92 27.71
N PRO A 16 -35.96 -23.83 29.02
CA PRO A 16 -37.15 -23.11 29.48
C PRO A 16 -37.14 -21.59 29.22
N ALA A 17 -35.98 -20.99 28.95
CA ALA A 17 -35.83 -19.57 28.60
C ALA A 17 -35.98 -19.32 27.08
N GLY A 18 -36.19 -20.39 26.29
CA GLY A 18 -36.33 -20.34 24.83
C GLY A 18 -35.01 -20.18 24.09
N ASN A 19 -33.89 -20.54 24.72
CA ASN A 19 -32.58 -20.59 24.07
C ASN A 19 -32.42 -21.91 23.31
N VAL A 20 -31.80 -21.87 22.14
CA VAL A 20 -31.58 -23.04 21.27
C VAL A 20 -30.09 -23.38 21.25
N GLY A 21 -29.75 -24.62 21.59
CA GLY A 21 -28.40 -25.18 21.50
C GLY A 21 -28.30 -26.25 20.42
N ILE A 22 -27.22 -26.26 19.63
CA ILE A 22 -26.91 -27.29 18.62
C ILE A 22 -25.59 -27.97 18.98
N ALA A 23 -25.59 -29.31 18.94
CA ALA A 23 -24.46 -30.18 19.26
C ALA A 23 -23.85 -29.94 20.65
N MET A 24 -24.70 -29.54 21.62
CA MET A 24 -24.28 -29.27 22.99
C MET A 24 -23.69 -30.53 23.63
N THR A 25 -22.53 -30.38 24.28
CA THR A 25 -21.88 -31.46 25.02
C THR A 25 -22.19 -31.36 26.52
N GLY A 26 -22.56 -32.48 27.14
CA GLY A 26 -22.86 -32.53 28.58
C GLY A 26 -24.28 -32.04 28.95
N THR A 27 -24.46 -31.60 30.20
CA THR A 27 -25.78 -31.23 30.75
C THR A 27 -26.07 -29.73 30.74
N THR A 28 -25.17 -28.89 30.25
CA THR A 28 -25.31 -27.42 30.31
C THR A 28 -26.33 -26.93 29.28
N ASP A 29 -27.30 -26.14 29.74
CA ASP A 29 -28.25 -25.44 28.86
C ASP A 29 -27.53 -24.34 28.05
N PRO A 30 -28.01 -24.02 26.84
CA PRO A 30 -27.48 -22.92 26.04
C PRO A 30 -27.55 -21.59 26.79
N SER A 31 -26.49 -20.80 26.68
CA SER A 31 -26.32 -19.54 27.43
C SER A 31 -26.89 -18.32 26.71
N THR A 32 -27.20 -18.45 25.42
CA THR A 32 -27.70 -17.38 24.55
C THR A 32 -28.79 -17.91 23.63
N LYS A 33 -29.49 -17.01 22.91
CA LYS A 33 -30.66 -17.39 22.10
C LYS A 33 -30.37 -18.46 21.04
N LEU A 34 -29.17 -18.46 20.46
CA LEU A 34 -28.69 -19.52 19.59
C LEU A 34 -27.21 -19.79 19.89
N GLU A 35 -26.91 -20.98 20.38
CA GLU A 35 -25.55 -21.46 20.62
C GLU A 35 -25.27 -22.71 19.78
N VAL A 36 -24.18 -22.70 19.00
CA VAL A 36 -23.76 -23.85 18.19
C VAL A 36 -22.37 -24.28 18.62
N GLN A 37 -22.26 -25.47 19.21
CA GLN A 37 -20.97 -26.07 19.56
C GLN A 37 -20.38 -26.81 18.36
N GLY A 38 -19.77 -26.05 17.45
CA GLY A 38 -19.16 -26.58 16.22
C GLY A 38 -19.03 -25.51 15.14
N GLN A 39 -18.59 -25.93 13.95
CA GLN A 39 -18.59 -25.06 12.78
C GLN A 39 -20.02 -24.96 12.20
N THR A 40 -20.44 -23.75 11.84
CA THR A 40 -21.71 -23.52 11.15
C THR A 40 -21.44 -23.28 9.67
N TYR A 41 -21.99 -24.13 8.81
CA TYR A 41 -21.97 -23.93 7.36
C TYR A 41 -23.27 -23.25 6.92
N ILE A 42 -23.17 -21.98 6.51
CA ILE A 42 -24.31 -21.21 5.99
C ILE A 42 -24.30 -21.35 4.47
N ASN A 43 -25.30 -22.05 3.95
CA ASN A 43 -25.47 -22.24 2.52
C ASN A 43 -26.93 -21.98 2.14
N ASN A 44 -27.13 -21.16 1.12
CA ASN A 44 -28.41 -20.88 0.55
C ASN A 44 -28.66 -21.87 -0.59
N LEU A 45 -29.51 -22.87 -0.33
CA LEU A 45 -29.80 -23.97 -1.26
C LEU A 45 -31.04 -23.71 -2.16
N SER A 46 -31.64 -22.51 -2.12
CA SER A 46 -32.93 -22.25 -2.78
C SER A 46 -32.87 -21.24 -3.92
N ALA A 47 -33.10 -21.76 -5.14
CA ALA A 47 -33.60 -21.13 -6.38
C ALA A 47 -32.71 -20.11 -7.17
N PRO A 48 -32.76 -20.16 -8.53
CA PRO A 48 -31.86 -19.42 -9.40
C PRO A 48 -32.31 -17.96 -9.54
N GLY A 49 -31.53 -17.04 -8.97
CA GLY A 49 -31.75 -15.61 -9.15
C GLY A 49 -31.25 -14.76 -8.00
N ALA A 50 -29.92 -14.66 -7.86
CA ALA A 50 -29.24 -13.58 -7.11
C ALA A 50 -29.19 -13.66 -5.56
N GLU A 51 -29.27 -14.83 -4.93
CA GLU A 51 -29.06 -14.91 -3.48
C GLU A 51 -27.64 -15.39 -3.14
N VAL A 52 -26.84 -14.48 -2.59
CA VAL A 52 -25.55 -14.78 -1.96
C VAL A 52 -25.75 -15.47 -0.62
N ASN A 53 -24.83 -16.34 -0.21
CA ASN A 53 -24.78 -16.80 1.18
C ASN A 53 -24.51 -15.59 2.06
N GLN A 54 -25.45 -15.25 2.95
CA GLN A 54 -25.35 -14.09 3.83
C GLN A 54 -25.66 -14.41 5.28
N LEU A 55 -24.94 -13.75 6.17
CA LEU A 55 -25.29 -13.56 7.56
C LEU A 55 -25.64 -12.07 7.75
N SER A 56 -26.88 -11.79 8.14
CA SER A 56 -27.40 -10.44 8.26
C SER A 56 -27.68 -10.07 9.71
N PHE A 57 -27.34 -8.85 10.10
CA PHE A 57 -27.55 -8.26 11.42
C PHE A 57 -28.45 -7.03 11.27
N ASN A 58 -29.43 -6.88 12.16
CA ASN A 58 -30.29 -5.71 12.20
C ASN A 58 -30.79 -5.49 13.63
N GLU A 59 -30.80 -4.24 14.07
CA GLU A 59 -31.38 -3.85 15.36
C GLU A 59 -32.83 -3.37 15.20
N HIS A 60 -33.08 -2.52 14.18
CA HIS A 60 -34.40 -2.00 13.83
C HIS A 60 -34.39 -1.40 12.41
N GLY A 61 -35.58 -1.29 11.81
CA GLY A 61 -35.79 -0.55 10.56
C GLY A 61 -34.90 -1.03 9.41
N GLN A 62 -34.32 -0.06 8.69
CA GLN A 62 -33.55 -0.28 7.46
C GLN A 62 -32.03 -0.41 7.70
N ASN A 63 -31.59 -0.72 8.92
CA ASN A 63 -30.16 -0.76 9.27
C ASN A 63 -29.59 -2.18 9.16
N TRP A 64 -29.63 -2.81 7.97
CA TRP A 64 -29.11 -4.17 7.80
C TRP A 64 -27.61 -4.15 7.51
N GLY A 65 -26.83 -4.84 8.34
CA GLY A 65 -25.43 -5.16 8.07
C GLY A 65 -25.31 -6.60 7.56
N HIS A 66 -24.53 -6.83 6.51
CA HIS A 66 -24.41 -8.12 5.84
C HIS A 66 -22.95 -8.58 5.81
N VAL A 67 -22.74 -9.87 6.07
CA VAL A 67 -21.52 -10.61 5.74
C VAL A 67 -21.89 -11.62 4.67
N TYR A 68 -21.34 -11.50 3.46
CA TYR A 68 -21.77 -12.31 2.33
C TYR A 68 -20.63 -12.60 1.36
N GLY A 69 -20.76 -13.63 0.53
CA GLY A 69 -19.76 -13.98 -0.47
C GLY A 69 -20.31 -14.12 -1.88
N ASP A 70 -19.43 -14.21 -2.88
CA ASP A 70 -19.81 -14.50 -4.27
C ASP A 70 -19.04 -15.67 -4.89
N ALA A 71 -19.42 -15.99 -6.14
CA ALA A 71 -18.86 -17.13 -6.88
C ALA A 71 -17.38 -16.95 -7.23
N GLU A 72 -16.83 -15.75 -7.12
CA GLU A 72 -15.42 -15.45 -7.41
C GLU A 72 -14.55 -15.44 -6.16
N ASN A 73 -14.98 -16.13 -5.09
CA ASN A 73 -14.20 -16.33 -3.86
C ASN A 73 -13.88 -15.01 -3.13
N ARG A 74 -14.86 -14.11 -3.06
CA ARG A 74 -14.77 -12.87 -2.29
C ARG A 74 -15.71 -12.91 -1.11
N LEU A 75 -15.24 -12.38 0.01
CA LEU A 75 -16.04 -12.10 1.20
C LEU A 75 -16.27 -10.59 1.28
N TYR A 76 -17.50 -10.20 1.59
CA TYR A 76 -17.94 -8.81 1.66
C TYR A 76 -18.52 -8.48 3.02
N PHE A 77 -18.31 -7.23 3.41
CA PHE A 77 -19.04 -6.55 4.46
C PHE A 77 -19.77 -5.38 3.82
N GLY A 78 -21.08 -5.30 4.02
CA GLY A 78 -21.91 -4.26 3.43
C GLY A 78 -23.13 -3.93 4.28
N ALA A 79 -23.86 -2.92 3.85
CA ALA A 79 -25.12 -2.54 4.46
C ALA A 79 -26.20 -2.31 3.39
N SER A 80 -27.46 -2.55 3.75
CA SER A 80 -28.61 -2.25 2.90
C SER A 80 -29.85 -1.94 3.73
N ASP A 81 -30.91 -1.48 3.04
CA ASP A 81 -32.19 -1.17 3.67
C ASP A 81 -33.09 -2.42 3.89
N THR A 82 -32.72 -3.59 3.36
CA THR A 82 -33.57 -4.79 3.38
C THR A 82 -32.78 -6.07 3.62
N ILE A 83 -33.39 -7.09 4.22
CA ILE A 83 -32.72 -8.39 4.39
C ILE A 83 -32.48 -9.12 3.07
N THR A 84 -33.30 -8.89 2.04
CA THR A 84 -33.31 -9.66 0.78
C THR A 84 -32.33 -9.16 -0.27
N THR A 85 -31.68 -8.02 -0.04
CA THR A 85 -30.79 -7.40 -1.03
C THR A 85 -29.43 -7.15 -0.40
N VAL A 86 -28.38 -7.75 -0.96
CA VAL A 86 -27.01 -7.35 -0.62
C VAL A 86 -26.55 -6.20 -1.53
N PRO A 87 -25.74 -5.26 -1.03
CA PRO A 87 -25.28 -4.15 -1.84
C PRO A 87 -24.33 -4.64 -2.95
N SER A 88 -24.49 -4.08 -4.15
CA SER A 88 -23.58 -4.31 -5.27
C SER A 88 -22.20 -3.68 -5.03
N SER A 89 -22.18 -2.59 -4.25
CA SER A 89 -20.98 -1.90 -3.77
C SER A 89 -20.77 -2.22 -2.28
N PRO A 90 -19.91 -3.20 -1.95
CA PRO A 90 -19.60 -3.52 -0.57
C PRO A 90 -18.84 -2.37 0.11
N ILE A 91 -18.95 -2.27 1.43
CA ILE A 91 -18.13 -1.34 2.22
C ILE A 91 -16.69 -1.86 2.31
N MET A 92 -16.53 -3.17 2.53
CA MET A 92 -15.23 -3.84 2.57
C MET A 92 -15.28 -5.17 1.81
N THR A 93 -14.21 -5.49 1.09
CA THR A 93 -14.03 -6.74 0.35
C THR A 93 -12.74 -7.41 0.79
N TRP A 94 -12.81 -8.71 1.06
CA TRP A 94 -11.65 -9.59 1.15
C TRP A 94 -11.68 -10.51 -0.06
N ASP A 95 -10.78 -10.29 -1.00
CA ASP A 95 -10.60 -11.14 -2.16
C ASP A 95 -9.68 -12.30 -1.77
N LEU A 96 -10.27 -13.48 -1.58
CA LEU A 96 -9.54 -14.66 -1.08
C LEU A 96 -8.70 -15.31 -2.20
N GLY A 97 -9.00 -15.03 -3.47
CA GLY A 97 -8.21 -15.50 -4.61
C GLY A 97 -6.88 -14.76 -4.76
N THR A 98 -6.88 -13.45 -4.52
CA THR A 98 -5.69 -12.59 -4.62
C THR A 98 -5.08 -12.25 -3.26
N SER A 99 -5.77 -12.58 -2.16
CA SER A 99 -5.44 -12.14 -0.79
C SER A 99 -5.30 -10.61 -0.70
N ASN A 100 -6.26 -9.90 -1.29
CA ASN A 100 -6.34 -8.44 -1.30
C ASN A 100 -7.53 -7.97 -0.48
N VAL A 101 -7.40 -6.79 0.14
CA VAL A 101 -8.47 -6.13 0.89
C VAL A 101 -8.83 -4.82 0.19
N GLY A 102 -10.12 -4.61 -0.08
CA GLY A 102 -10.66 -3.38 -0.62
C GLY A 102 -11.57 -2.69 0.40
N ILE A 103 -11.50 -1.36 0.49
CA ILE A 103 -12.49 -0.52 1.19
C ILE A 103 -13.16 0.36 0.13
N GLY A 104 -14.49 0.26 0.01
CA GLY A 104 -15.26 0.89 -1.07
C GLY A 104 -15.15 0.19 -2.44
N LEU A 105 -14.36 -0.89 -2.52
CA LEU A 105 -14.03 -1.57 -3.78
C LEU A 105 -14.49 -3.02 -3.78
N ARG A 106 -15.07 -3.48 -4.90
CA ARG A 106 -15.44 -4.88 -5.12
C ARG A 106 -14.29 -5.74 -5.65
N ARG A 107 -13.28 -5.10 -6.25
CA ARG A 107 -12.16 -5.76 -6.96
C ARG A 107 -10.86 -4.99 -6.66
N PRO A 108 -10.28 -5.14 -5.45
CA PRO A 108 -9.02 -4.50 -5.13
C PRO A 108 -7.87 -5.06 -5.99
N GLY A 109 -7.16 -4.17 -6.68
CA GLY A 109 -5.96 -4.45 -7.47
C GLY A 109 -4.67 -4.48 -6.65
N ALA A 110 -4.70 -4.02 -5.40
CA ALA A 110 -3.57 -4.03 -4.47
C ALA A 110 -3.90 -4.76 -3.16
N LYS A 111 -2.87 -5.07 -2.36
CA LYS A 111 -3.03 -5.80 -1.08
C LYS A 111 -3.98 -5.11 -0.11
N LEU A 112 -3.90 -3.78 -0.04
CA LEU A 112 -4.91 -2.92 0.54
C LEU A 112 -5.16 -1.79 -0.45
N GLU A 113 -6.42 -1.63 -0.86
CA GLU A 113 -6.84 -0.54 -1.73
C GLU A 113 -8.06 0.14 -1.12
N VAL A 114 -8.04 1.46 -1.06
CA VAL A 114 -9.09 2.28 -0.48
C VAL A 114 -9.60 3.23 -1.56
N ASP A 115 -10.87 3.13 -1.89
CA ASP A 115 -11.56 4.12 -2.72
C ASP A 115 -12.01 5.28 -1.82
N GLY A 116 -11.10 6.23 -1.62
CA GLY A 116 -11.28 7.41 -0.78
C GLY A 116 -10.05 7.74 0.08
N ASP A 117 -10.26 8.65 1.03
CA ASP A 117 -9.18 9.16 1.88
C ASP A 117 -8.88 8.26 3.08
N ILE A 118 -7.60 8.15 3.44
CA ILE A 118 -7.15 7.47 4.66
C ILE A 118 -6.80 8.50 5.73
N ARG A 119 -7.58 8.53 6.81
CA ARG A 119 -7.25 9.32 8.02
C ARG A 119 -6.67 8.40 9.09
N ALA A 120 -5.39 8.58 9.40
CA ALA A 120 -4.69 7.84 10.45
C ALA A 120 -4.10 8.79 11.51
N THR A 121 -4.01 8.34 12.76
CA THR A 121 -3.32 9.09 13.82
C THR A 121 -1.80 9.05 13.69
N GLY A 122 -1.28 8.02 13.01
CA GLY A 122 0.13 7.87 12.69
C GLY A 122 0.32 6.74 11.67
N VAL A 123 1.38 6.85 10.87
CA VAL A 123 1.77 5.85 9.87
C VAL A 123 3.27 5.59 10.04
N ILE A 124 3.63 4.33 10.23
CA ILE A 124 5.03 3.89 10.27
C ILE A 124 5.34 3.21 8.95
N VAL A 125 6.31 3.75 8.22
CA VAL A 125 6.77 3.22 6.93
C VAL A 125 8.18 2.69 7.13
N SER A 126 8.41 1.41 6.83
CA SER A 126 9.71 0.74 7.06
C SER A 126 10.79 1.11 6.05
N ASN A 127 10.38 1.67 4.91
CA ASN A 127 11.22 2.02 3.77
C ASN A 127 11.83 3.44 3.94
N ALA A 128 12.77 3.80 3.07
CA ALA A 128 13.79 4.81 3.39
C ALA A 128 13.45 6.26 2.99
N ASP A 129 12.68 6.43 1.93
CA ASP A 129 12.39 7.74 1.33
C ASP A 129 10.93 7.89 0.89
N CYS A 130 10.54 9.15 0.70
CA CYS A 130 9.32 9.54 0.00
C CYS A 130 9.72 9.99 -1.40
N ALA A 131 9.14 9.35 -2.42
CA ALA A 131 9.43 9.59 -3.81
C ALA A 131 8.16 9.97 -4.58
N GLU A 132 8.32 10.64 -5.71
CA GLU A 132 7.24 10.94 -6.65
C GLU A 132 7.60 10.38 -8.03
N GLU A 133 6.64 9.78 -8.72
CA GLU A 133 6.85 9.26 -10.07
C GLU A 133 6.86 10.41 -11.09
N PHE A 134 7.88 10.49 -11.94
CA PHE A 134 8.00 11.49 -13.00
C PHE A 134 8.15 10.83 -14.37
N ASP A 135 7.62 11.49 -15.40
CA ASP A 135 7.88 11.11 -16.79
C ASP A 135 9.35 11.35 -17.16
N ILE A 136 9.90 10.48 -18.00
CA ILE A 136 11.28 10.58 -18.48
C ILE A 136 11.32 10.84 -19.99
N ALA A 137 12.32 11.58 -20.43
CA ALA A 137 12.60 11.73 -21.84
C ALA A 137 12.97 10.38 -22.48
N LYS A 138 12.49 10.15 -23.72
CA LYS A 138 12.75 8.92 -24.47
C LYS A 138 14.28 8.72 -24.62
N ALA A 139 14.75 7.50 -24.34
CA ALA A 139 16.15 7.06 -24.36
C ALA A 139 17.02 7.38 -23.12
N ALA A 140 16.45 7.95 -22.05
CA ALA A 140 17.17 8.00 -20.77
C ALA A 140 17.32 6.59 -20.18
N GLU A 141 18.55 6.19 -19.83
CA GLU A 141 18.77 4.99 -19.02
C GLU A 141 18.21 5.20 -17.62
N ILE A 142 17.55 4.18 -17.09
CA ILE A 142 16.89 4.26 -15.78
C ILE A 142 17.65 3.34 -14.85
N GLU A 143 18.52 3.95 -14.06
CA GLU A 143 19.24 3.25 -13.02
C GLU A 143 19.03 3.98 -11.70
N PRO A 144 18.58 3.30 -10.64
CA PRO A 144 18.53 3.87 -9.30
C PRO A 144 19.86 4.52 -8.92
N GLY A 145 19.78 5.65 -8.22
CA GLY A 145 20.90 6.50 -7.86
C GLY A 145 21.36 7.50 -8.92
N THR A 146 20.78 7.49 -10.11
CA THR A 146 21.04 8.49 -11.14
C THR A 146 20.44 9.84 -10.74
N VAL A 147 21.23 10.90 -10.87
CA VAL A 147 20.80 12.29 -10.65
C VAL A 147 20.08 12.82 -11.90
N MET A 148 18.88 13.36 -11.69
CA MET A 148 17.99 13.77 -12.77
C MET A 148 17.74 15.28 -12.72
N VAL A 149 17.55 15.89 -13.89
CA VAL A 149 17.17 17.30 -14.07
C VAL A 149 15.90 17.38 -14.91
N ILE A 150 15.10 18.41 -14.66
CA ILE A 150 13.87 18.71 -15.40
C ILE A 150 14.23 19.43 -16.70
N ASP A 151 13.65 19.00 -17.82
CA ASP A 151 13.73 19.72 -19.10
C ASP A 151 12.70 20.86 -19.20
N GLN A 152 12.54 21.46 -20.38
CA GLN A 152 11.62 22.59 -20.59
C GLN A 152 10.16 22.15 -20.68
N GLU A 153 9.93 20.88 -20.96
CA GLU A 153 8.63 20.24 -21.15
C GLU A 153 8.13 19.56 -19.87
N GLY A 154 8.97 19.48 -18.83
CA GLY A 154 8.66 18.90 -17.52
C GLY A 154 9.07 17.44 -17.35
N ALA A 155 9.68 16.82 -18.37
CA ALA A 155 10.20 15.46 -18.29
C ALA A 155 11.63 15.45 -17.74
N LEU A 156 12.04 14.28 -17.25
CA LEU A 156 13.36 14.10 -16.66
C LEU A 156 14.38 13.51 -17.64
N HIS A 157 15.60 14.02 -17.55
CA HIS A 157 16.79 13.43 -18.17
C HIS A 157 17.98 13.48 -17.21
N HIS A 158 19.08 12.80 -17.57
CA HIS A 158 20.29 12.77 -16.74
C HIS A 158 20.88 14.16 -16.56
N SER A 159 21.33 14.48 -15.35
CA SER A 159 22.14 15.68 -15.13
C SER A 159 23.47 15.56 -15.87
N CYS A 160 23.88 16.57 -16.62
CA CYS A 160 25.18 16.58 -17.33
C CYS A 160 25.95 17.89 -17.16
N HIS A 161 25.47 18.80 -16.31
CA HIS A 161 26.09 20.09 -16.03
C HIS A 161 26.27 20.25 -14.52
N ALA A 162 27.42 20.79 -14.12
CA ALA A 162 27.68 21.14 -12.73
C ALA A 162 26.75 22.27 -12.26
N TYR A 163 26.26 22.18 -11.02
CA TYR A 163 25.42 23.20 -10.39
C TYR A 163 24.15 23.56 -11.20
N ASP A 164 23.49 22.55 -11.78
CA ASP A 164 22.26 22.74 -12.52
C ASP A 164 21.09 22.97 -11.55
N LYS A 165 20.47 24.14 -11.66
CA LYS A 165 19.34 24.54 -10.79
C LYS A 165 18.03 23.82 -11.12
N ARG A 166 18.00 23.06 -12.22
CA ARG A 166 16.85 22.25 -12.63
C ARG A 166 16.89 20.84 -12.05
N VAL A 167 17.80 20.58 -11.11
CA VAL A 167 17.91 19.26 -10.48
C VAL A 167 16.59 18.89 -9.80
N ALA A 168 16.04 17.75 -10.20
CA ALA A 168 14.79 17.23 -9.67
C ALA A 168 15.02 16.35 -8.45
N GLY A 169 16.18 15.68 -8.40
CA GLY A 169 16.52 14.72 -7.36
C GLY A 169 17.26 13.51 -7.92
N VAL A 170 17.11 12.38 -7.22
CA VAL A 170 17.81 11.13 -7.51
C VAL A 170 16.79 10.00 -7.67
N ILE A 171 16.98 9.13 -8.68
CA ILE A 171 16.13 7.96 -8.86
C ILE A 171 16.23 7.04 -7.63
N SER A 172 15.10 6.73 -6.99
CA SER A 172 15.04 5.90 -5.80
C SER A 172 15.14 4.39 -6.09
N GLY A 173 15.43 3.58 -5.07
CA GLY A 173 15.38 2.11 -5.14
C GLY A 173 16.72 1.38 -5.27
N ALA A 174 17.84 2.02 -4.92
CA ALA A 174 19.17 1.42 -4.97
C ALA A 174 19.70 0.93 -3.60
N GLY A 175 20.63 -0.03 -3.64
CA GLY A 175 21.26 -0.59 -2.45
C GLY A 175 20.24 -1.22 -1.50
N GLY A 176 20.27 -0.80 -0.23
CA GLY A 176 19.30 -1.23 0.78
C GLY A 176 18.11 -0.28 0.97
N TYR A 177 17.97 0.75 0.13
CA TYR A 177 16.93 1.77 0.26
C TYR A 177 15.88 1.63 -0.84
N GLN A 178 14.64 1.45 -0.41
CA GLN A 178 13.46 1.41 -1.26
C GLN A 178 12.54 2.57 -0.86
N PRO A 179 11.77 3.13 -1.81
CA PRO A 179 10.75 4.13 -1.51
C PRO A 179 9.65 3.54 -0.65
N GLY A 180 9.26 4.28 0.38
CA GLY A 180 8.19 3.91 1.30
C GLY A 180 6.86 4.57 0.99
N LEU A 181 6.93 5.76 0.43
CA LEU A 181 5.79 6.52 -0.08
C LEU A 181 6.10 6.86 -1.53
N ILE A 182 5.16 6.55 -2.42
CA ILE A 182 5.26 6.90 -3.83
C ILE A 182 4.06 7.78 -4.17
N LEU A 183 4.34 9.02 -4.53
CA LEU A 183 3.37 10.01 -4.92
C LEU A 183 3.16 9.98 -6.43
N ASP A 184 1.97 10.43 -6.83
CA ASP A 184 1.53 10.54 -8.22
C ASP A 184 1.72 9.28 -9.09
N ARG A 185 1.52 8.09 -8.51
CA ARG A 185 1.51 6.86 -9.30
C ARG A 185 0.29 6.83 -10.22
N GLN A 186 0.53 6.79 -11.53
CA GLN A 186 -0.53 6.74 -12.54
C GLN A 186 -0.25 5.65 -13.57
N GLN A 187 -1.30 5.14 -14.21
CA GLN A 187 -1.15 4.33 -15.42
C GLN A 187 -0.83 5.25 -16.60
N SER A 188 0.46 5.45 -16.89
CA SER A 188 0.93 6.19 -18.06
C SER A 188 1.34 5.24 -19.19
N GLN A 189 1.21 5.69 -20.44
CA GLN A 189 1.79 4.98 -21.60
C GLN A 189 3.32 5.14 -21.63
N ASP A 190 3.83 6.24 -21.08
CA ASP A 190 5.26 6.53 -20.98
C ASP A 190 5.82 6.01 -19.65
N LYS A 191 7.12 5.72 -19.64
CA LYS A 191 7.78 5.13 -18.48
C LYS A 191 8.02 6.19 -17.41
N ARG A 192 7.51 5.95 -16.21
CA ARG A 192 7.70 6.83 -15.05
C ARG A 192 8.67 6.23 -14.06
N VAL A 193 9.42 7.09 -13.36
CA VAL A 193 10.44 6.66 -12.39
C VAL A 193 10.28 7.41 -11.06
N PRO A 194 10.48 6.73 -9.91
CA PRO A 194 10.39 7.37 -8.61
C PRO A 194 11.64 8.23 -8.34
N ILE A 195 11.45 9.53 -8.15
CA ILE A 195 12.50 10.45 -7.71
C ILE A 195 12.35 10.71 -6.22
N ALA A 196 13.41 10.46 -5.45
CA ALA A 196 13.44 10.71 -4.02
C ALA A 196 13.33 12.21 -3.73
N LEU A 197 12.28 12.63 -3.03
CA LEU A 197 12.03 14.01 -2.61
C LEU A 197 12.57 14.30 -1.21
N VAL A 198 12.52 13.31 -0.33
CA VAL A 198 13.01 13.40 1.05
C VAL A 198 13.32 12.02 1.59
N GLY A 199 14.33 11.93 2.47
CA GLY A 199 14.75 10.69 3.11
C GLY A 199 16.12 10.23 2.63
N LYS A 200 16.41 8.94 2.77
CA LYS A 200 17.71 8.37 2.42
C LYS A 200 17.63 7.65 1.08
N VAL A 201 18.53 8.02 0.18
CA VAL A 201 18.67 7.35 -1.13
C VAL A 201 20.14 7.11 -1.42
N TYR A 202 20.42 6.10 -2.23
CA TYR A 202 21.75 5.91 -2.79
C TYR A 202 21.89 6.82 -4.02
N CYS A 203 22.99 7.57 -4.11
CA CYS A 203 23.28 8.50 -5.20
C CYS A 203 24.60 8.12 -5.86
N LYS A 204 24.63 8.09 -7.19
CA LYS A 204 25.86 8.03 -7.97
C LYS A 204 26.61 9.34 -7.76
N VAL A 205 27.86 9.25 -7.35
CA VAL A 205 28.71 10.41 -7.10
C VAL A 205 30.04 10.27 -7.83
N ASP A 206 30.62 11.41 -8.19
CA ASP A 206 31.91 11.53 -8.81
C ASP A 206 32.85 12.37 -7.93
N ALA A 207 33.76 11.68 -7.25
CA ALA A 207 34.79 12.28 -6.41
C ALA A 207 36.08 12.61 -7.18
N GLU A 208 36.09 12.55 -8.51
CA GLU A 208 37.20 13.08 -9.33
C GLU A 208 37.26 14.61 -9.27
N TYR A 209 36.13 15.29 -9.04
CA TYR A 209 36.07 16.75 -8.92
C TYR A 209 36.50 17.25 -7.53
N ALA A 210 36.18 16.51 -6.47
CA ALA A 210 36.68 16.72 -5.11
C ALA A 210 36.34 15.50 -4.23
N PRO A 211 37.18 15.15 -3.22
CA PRO A 211 36.81 14.15 -2.21
C PRO A 211 35.51 14.54 -1.48
N ILE A 212 34.68 13.54 -1.19
CA ILE A 212 33.40 13.68 -0.49
C ILE A 212 33.57 13.13 0.92
N ASP A 213 33.25 13.94 1.92
CA ASP A 213 33.18 13.57 3.33
C ASP A 213 31.73 13.51 3.82
N VAL A 214 31.51 12.85 4.96
CA VAL A 214 30.18 12.78 5.58
C VAL A 214 29.70 14.19 5.95
N GLY A 215 28.49 14.55 5.53
CA GLY A 215 27.88 15.85 5.78
C GLY A 215 28.14 16.89 4.70
N ASP A 216 29.01 16.60 3.73
CA ASP A 216 29.23 17.48 2.57
C ASP A 216 27.94 17.65 1.77
N LEU A 217 27.68 18.89 1.34
CA LEU A 217 26.63 19.20 0.39
C LEU A 217 27.02 18.64 -0.99
N LEU A 218 26.04 18.08 -1.69
CA LEU A 218 26.21 17.53 -3.03
C LEU A 218 25.36 18.31 -4.03
N THR A 219 25.88 18.47 -5.24
CA THR A 219 25.25 19.12 -6.40
C THR A 219 25.41 18.25 -7.64
N THR A 220 24.71 18.54 -8.73
CA THR A 220 24.95 17.88 -10.03
C THR A 220 26.41 18.04 -10.48
N SER A 221 26.93 17.05 -11.21
CA SER A 221 28.28 17.07 -11.79
C SER A 221 28.24 17.15 -13.33
N PRO A 222 29.38 17.45 -13.97
CA PRO A 222 29.53 17.30 -15.43
C PRO A 222 29.46 15.83 -15.88
N THR A 223 29.66 14.87 -14.97
CA THR A 223 29.55 13.44 -15.26
C THR A 223 28.07 13.05 -15.33
N PRO A 224 27.58 12.51 -16.46
CA PRO A 224 26.16 12.22 -16.65
C PRO A 224 25.55 11.40 -15.52
N GLY A 225 24.46 11.89 -14.92
CA GLY A 225 23.73 11.22 -13.86
C GLY A 225 24.44 11.12 -12.51
N HIS A 226 25.57 11.80 -12.32
CA HIS A 226 26.34 11.78 -11.07
C HIS A 226 26.27 13.13 -10.35
N ALA A 227 26.29 13.08 -9.02
CA ALA A 227 26.53 14.24 -8.17
C ALA A 227 28.02 14.42 -7.86
N MET A 228 28.42 15.61 -7.43
CA MET A 228 29.75 15.93 -6.91
C MET A 228 29.61 16.80 -5.66
N LYS A 229 30.71 17.04 -4.94
CA LYS A 229 30.74 17.99 -3.82
C LYS A 229 30.36 19.41 -4.29
N ALA A 230 29.47 20.07 -3.55
CA ALA A 230 29.14 21.47 -3.73
C ALA A 230 30.14 22.34 -2.95
N ASP A 231 31.28 22.63 -3.57
CA ASP A 231 32.38 23.41 -3.01
C ASP A 231 32.34 24.92 -3.33
N ASP A 232 31.42 25.36 -4.20
CA ASP A 232 31.16 26.76 -4.54
C ASP A 232 29.83 27.23 -3.91
N PRO A 233 29.88 27.95 -2.77
CA PRO A 233 28.67 28.40 -2.07
C PRO A 233 27.80 29.35 -2.90
N LEU A 234 28.36 30.08 -3.87
CA LEU A 234 27.59 31.03 -4.70
C LEU A 234 26.73 30.32 -5.74
N LYS A 235 27.14 29.12 -6.17
CA LYS A 235 26.39 28.29 -7.12
C LYS A 235 25.51 27.24 -6.45
N ALA A 236 25.85 26.85 -5.22
CA ALA A 236 25.11 25.83 -4.48
C ALA A 236 23.63 26.18 -4.27
N PHE A 237 23.30 27.46 -4.07
CA PHE A 237 21.91 27.86 -3.88
C PHE A 237 21.03 27.52 -5.09
N GLY A 238 20.05 26.65 -4.90
CA GLY A 238 19.15 26.16 -5.94
C GLY A 238 19.65 24.91 -6.68
N SER A 239 20.82 24.36 -6.37
CA SER A 239 21.40 23.17 -7.04
C SER A 239 21.83 22.06 -6.08
N VAL A 240 21.65 22.26 -4.77
CA VAL A 240 21.94 21.24 -3.76
C VAL A 240 20.92 20.11 -3.84
N ILE A 241 21.42 18.88 -3.89
CA ILE A 241 20.63 17.65 -3.89
C ILE A 241 20.43 17.13 -2.46
N GLY A 242 21.45 17.30 -1.62
CA GLY A 242 21.43 16.78 -0.26
C GLY A 242 22.82 16.70 0.37
N LYS A 243 22.94 15.84 1.39
CA LYS A 243 24.18 15.63 2.15
C LYS A 243 24.68 14.19 2.06
N ALA A 244 25.99 14.02 1.88
CA ALA A 244 26.62 12.71 1.90
C ALA A 244 26.51 12.03 3.28
N LEU A 245 26.13 10.75 3.31
CA LEU A 245 26.11 9.93 4.53
C LEU A 245 27.28 8.94 4.59
N ARG A 246 28.09 8.86 3.53
CA ARG A 246 29.30 8.02 3.44
C ARG A 246 30.37 8.77 2.65
N PRO A 247 31.65 8.70 3.04
CA PRO A 247 32.71 9.38 2.31
C PRO A 247 33.12 8.61 1.05
N LEU A 248 33.68 9.32 0.08
CA LEU A 248 34.35 8.78 -1.10
C LEU A 248 35.59 9.63 -1.42
N LYS A 249 36.77 9.03 -1.36
CA LYS A 249 38.05 9.77 -1.53
C LYS A 249 38.34 10.17 -2.97
N SER A 250 37.98 9.31 -3.93
CA SER A 250 38.28 9.49 -5.36
C SER A 250 37.46 8.52 -6.21
N GLY A 251 37.26 8.85 -7.49
CA GLY A 251 36.57 7.99 -8.45
C GLY A 251 35.05 8.09 -8.36
N ARG A 252 34.36 7.13 -8.98
CA ARG A 252 32.89 7.12 -9.08
C ARG A 252 32.31 5.93 -8.34
N GLU A 253 31.35 6.18 -7.46
CA GLU A 253 30.66 5.14 -6.70
C GLU A 253 29.24 5.58 -6.35
N MET A 254 28.42 4.66 -5.87
CA MET A 254 27.10 4.97 -5.34
C MET A 254 27.13 5.03 -3.82
N ILE A 255 26.89 6.21 -3.23
CA ILE A 255 26.93 6.41 -1.77
C ILE A 255 25.53 6.73 -1.23
N PRO A 256 25.19 6.35 0.01
CA PRO A 256 23.97 6.84 0.66
C PRO A 256 24.09 8.35 0.92
N ILE A 257 23.00 9.06 0.65
CA ILE A 257 22.85 10.50 0.89
C ILE A 257 21.51 10.74 1.60
N LEU A 258 21.43 11.86 2.33
CA LEU A 258 20.17 12.42 2.83
C LEU A 258 19.70 13.47 1.82
N ILE A 259 18.54 13.24 1.20
CA ILE A 259 17.95 14.21 0.26
C ILE A 259 17.48 15.45 1.02
N ALA A 260 17.86 16.61 0.49
CA ALA A 260 17.43 17.93 0.94
C ALA A 260 17.51 18.90 -0.24
N LEU A 261 16.59 18.73 -1.20
CA LEU A 261 16.48 19.64 -2.34
C LEU A 261 16.10 21.05 -1.83
N GLN A 262 16.88 22.06 -2.22
CA GLN A 262 16.72 23.47 -1.82
C GLN A 262 16.82 24.40 -3.03
#